data_AF-A0A2J8AB82-F1
#
_entry.id   AF-A0A2J8AB82-F1
#
_cell.length_a   1.000
_cell.length_b   1.000
_cell.length_c   1.000
_cell.angle_alpha   90.00
_cell.angle_beta   90.00
_cell.angle_gamma   90.00
#
_symmetry.space_group_name_H-M   'P 1'
#
loop_
_entity.id
_entity.type
_entity.pdbx_description
1 polymer ?
#
loop_
_entity_poly.entity_id
_entity_poly.type
_entity_poly.pdbx_seq_one_letter_code
_entity_poly.pdbx_strand_id
1 'polypeptide(L)'
;MLPRKEAAVVYTATAAAVRQSAHQRIAEAASGGGGGGDAAAAPSGAPAAASTTAAAAVAQQDGAAAAGGGPSVPTVTAAAVAALRRAAGVYGYLAEQLLPELGGGAAGGAGGDRPLELLPAAARCMQALCLAEAQALMAAAAAAKGMSAATQRALHAGAVVLLRSAEEAAREAAAAAPPGLPLSDRLLRLLAASAAAHSARAHHCMALERQKEMELGEAEACCEECQRLLEGALRRVDRTDPASWAEGLKAQQTSASRLLAAVHKDRLGVTYQSLPKLTPDATANPAVRVAPDPFRPAAVRPLAPTAEQAKSGCALICHTPCCRALWRAASPAFVGPGAGEDPSGDSAWSR
;
A
#
# COMPACT_ATOMS: atom_id res chain seq x y z
N MET A 1 24.71 16.07 -0.56
CA MET A 1 23.27 16.37 -0.71
C MET A 1 22.88 16.04 -2.14
N LEU A 2 22.10 14.98 -2.36
CA LEU A 2 21.50 14.74 -3.68
C LEU A 2 20.50 15.87 -3.98
N PRO A 3 20.46 16.42 -5.20
CA PRO A 3 19.46 17.43 -5.57
C PRO A 3 18.06 16.89 -5.25
N ARG A 4 17.24 17.67 -4.53
CA ARG A 4 15.89 17.26 -4.05
C ARG A 4 15.00 16.65 -5.15
N LYS A 5 15.21 17.03 -6.42
CA LYS A 5 14.49 16.50 -7.58
C LYS A 5 14.83 15.05 -7.91
N GLU A 6 16.03 14.57 -7.59
CA GLU A 6 16.47 13.20 -7.91
C GLU A 6 15.90 12.17 -6.92
N ALA A 7 15.75 12.53 -5.64
CA ALA A 7 15.23 11.61 -4.63
C ALA A 7 13.75 11.25 -4.85
N ALA A 8 12.90 12.21 -5.22
CA ALA A 8 11.49 11.97 -5.53
C ALA A 8 11.30 11.09 -6.78
N VAL A 9 12.18 11.25 -7.78
CA VAL A 9 12.21 10.42 -8.99
C VAL A 9 12.60 8.98 -8.66
N VAL A 10 13.60 8.77 -7.79
CA VAL A 10 14.08 7.43 -7.44
C VAL A 10 13.02 6.61 -6.69
N TYR A 11 12.29 7.19 -5.74
CA TYR A 11 11.25 6.45 -5.00
C TYR A 11 10.03 6.11 -5.87
N THR A 12 9.57 7.05 -6.68
CA THR A 12 8.41 6.84 -7.57
C THR A 12 8.73 5.90 -8.73
N ALA A 13 9.92 6.02 -9.32
CA ALA A 13 10.37 5.14 -10.40
C ALA A 13 10.59 3.70 -9.91
N THR A 14 11.16 3.51 -8.71
CA THR A 14 11.39 2.17 -8.17
C THR A 14 10.05 1.47 -7.86
N ALA A 15 9.09 2.17 -7.24
CA ALA A 15 7.77 1.62 -6.99
C ALA A 15 6.98 1.34 -8.29
N ALA A 16 7.11 2.20 -9.31
CA ALA A 16 6.51 1.97 -10.63
C ALA A 16 7.15 0.78 -11.36
N ALA A 17 8.49 0.66 -11.34
CA ALA A 17 9.21 -0.44 -11.96
C ALA A 17 8.88 -1.80 -11.30
N VAL A 18 8.80 -1.84 -9.96
CA VAL A 18 8.39 -3.04 -9.22
C VAL A 18 6.94 -3.43 -9.58
N ARG A 19 6.02 -2.46 -9.65
CA ARG A 19 4.64 -2.71 -10.10
C ARG A 19 4.58 -3.25 -11.53
N GLN A 20 5.27 -2.61 -12.47
CA GLN A 20 5.24 -2.99 -13.88
C GLN A 20 5.87 -4.37 -14.10
N SER A 21 7.00 -4.68 -13.45
CA SER A 21 7.60 -6.02 -13.47
C SER A 21 6.67 -7.09 -12.88
N ALA A 22 5.98 -6.80 -11.79
CA ALA A 22 5.03 -7.74 -11.20
C ALA A 22 3.84 -8.00 -12.15
N HIS A 23 3.27 -6.95 -12.74
CA HIS A 23 2.16 -7.08 -13.70
C HIS A 23 2.56 -7.82 -14.99
N GLN A 24 3.73 -7.53 -15.55
CA GLN A 24 4.23 -8.22 -16.75
C GLN A 24 4.37 -9.72 -16.50
N ARG A 25 5.00 -10.11 -15.39
CA ARG A 25 5.17 -11.54 -15.06
C ARG A 25 3.85 -12.26 -14.79
N ILE A 26 2.87 -11.58 -14.16
CA ILE A 26 1.52 -12.14 -13.98
C ILE A 26 0.85 -12.36 -15.34
N ALA A 27 0.98 -11.41 -16.27
CA ALA A 27 0.42 -11.54 -17.62
C ALA A 27 1.09 -12.67 -18.42
N GLU A 28 2.40 -12.82 -18.31
CA GLU A 28 3.18 -13.90 -18.96
C GLU A 28 2.80 -15.29 -18.42
N ALA A 29 2.59 -15.44 -17.11
CA ALA A 29 2.11 -16.72 -16.56
C ALA A 29 0.67 -17.03 -16.97
N ALA A 30 -0.18 -16.02 -17.13
CA ALA A 30 -1.55 -16.21 -17.61
C ALA A 30 -1.59 -16.66 -19.08
N SER A 31 -0.64 -16.22 -19.91
CA SER A 31 -0.55 -16.65 -21.33
C SER A 31 0.17 -17.97 -21.53
N GLY A 32 1.07 -18.37 -20.62
CA GLY A 32 1.85 -19.61 -20.69
C GLY A 32 1.13 -20.89 -20.23
N GLY A 33 -0.06 -20.80 -19.63
CA GLY A 33 -0.79 -21.93 -19.03
C GLY A 33 -1.60 -22.82 -19.99
N GLY A 34 -1.34 -22.77 -21.30
CA GLY A 34 -2.17 -23.41 -22.34
C GLY A 34 -1.93 -24.90 -22.62
N GLY A 35 -1.41 -25.70 -21.70
CA GLY A 35 -1.13 -27.11 -21.97
C GLY A 35 -1.16 -28.01 -20.74
N GLY A 36 -2.22 -28.84 -20.63
CA GLY A 36 -2.18 -30.06 -19.82
C GLY A 36 -3.37 -30.29 -18.88
N GLY A 37 -4.44 -30.89 -19.43
CA GLY A 37 -5.27 -31.98 -18.88
C GLY A 37 -5.52 -32.15 -17.37
N ASP A 38 -6.82 -32.22 -17.06
CA ASP A 38 -7.49 -33.12 -16.10
C ASP A 38 -6.69 -33.66 -14.89
N ALA A 39 -7.11 -33.25 -13.69
CA ALA A 39 -7.50 -34.18 -12.62
C ALA A 39 -8.02 -33.40 -11.39
N ALA A 40 -9.24 -33.73 -11.00
CA ALA A 40 -9.85 -33.36 -9.73
C ALA A 40 -9.15 -34.06 -8.55
N ALA A 41 -8.78 -33.31 -7.52
CA ALA A 41 -8.80 -33.72 -6.11
C ALA A 41 -8.46 -32.52 -5.22
N ALA A 42 -9.45 -32.04 -4.45
CA ALA A 42 -9.23 -31.03 -3.43
C ALA A 42 -8.81 -31.71 -2.10
N PRO A 43 -7.77 -31.22 -1.41
CA PRO A 43 -7.68 -31.37 0.02
C PRO A 43 -8.08 -30.07 0.73
N SER A 44 -9.06 -30.21 1.62
CA SER A 44 -9.39 -29.26 2.68
C SER A 44 -8.20 -29.14 3.65
N GLY A 45 -7.69 -27.92 3.83
CA GLY A 45 -6.65 -27.61 4.80
C GLY A 45 -6.56 -26.10 5.02
N ALA A 46 -7.03 -25.64 6.18
CA ALA A 46 -6.85 -24.26 6.63
C ALA A 46 -5.35 -23.98 6.90
N PRO A 47 -4.79 -22.82 6.52
CA PRO A 47 -3.47 -22.46 6.97
C PRO A 47 -3.56 -21.74 8.32
N ALA A 48 -3.02 -22.40 9.34
CA ALA A 48 -2.63 -21.81 10.60
C ALA A 48 -1.55 -20.73 10.40
N ALA A 49 -1.52 -19.77 11.32
CA ALA A 49 -0.54 -18.70 11.38
C ALA A 49 0.90 -19.25 11.43
N ALA A 50 1.69 -18.95 10.39
CA ALA A 50 3.13 -19.19 10.39
C ALA A 50 3.86 -17.88 10.64
N SER A 51 4.22 -17.66 11.90
CA SER A 51 5.26 -16.72 12.31
C SER A 51 6.60 -17.23 11.83
N THR A 52 7.29 -16.49 10.96
CA THR A 52 8.73 -16.74 10.73
C THR A 52 9.47 -15.42 10.58
N THR A 53 10.45 -15.25 11.47
CA THR A 53 11.47 -14.21 11.48
C THR A 53 12.37 -14.33 10.24
N ALA A 54 12.44 -13.27 9.45
CA ALA A 54 13.50 -13.08 8.45
C ALA A 54 13.96 -11.62 8.49
N ALA A 55 14.81 -11.33 9.47
CA ALA A 55 15.68 -10.17 9.45
C ALA A 55 16.98 -10.55 8.73
N ALA A 56 17.48 -9.61 7.92
CA ALA A 56 18.78 -9.58 7.25
C ALA A 56 19.04 -10.62 6.14
N ALA A 57 18.82 -10.22 4.88
CA ALA A 57 19.61 -10.67 3.73
C ALA A 57 19.51 -9.64 2.58
N VAL A 58 20.29 -8.56 2.66
CA VAL A 58 20.74 -7.79 1.49
C VAL A 58 22.25 -7.74 1.57
N ALA A 59 22.92 -8.74 0.99
CA ALA A 59 24.29 -8.69 0.49
C ALA A 59 24.65 -10.02 -0.21
N GLN A 60 25.22 -9.89 -1.42
CA GLN A 60 26.09 -10.85 -2.12
C GLN A 60 25.57 -12.26 -2.43
N GLN A 61 25.28 -12.47 -3.72
CA GLN A 61 25.38 -13.79 -4.37
C GLN A 61 26.47 -13.71 -5.43
N ASP A 62 27.69 -14.07 -5.03
CA ASP A 62 28.72 -14.60 -5.92
C ASP A 62 28.72 -16.13 -5.76
N GLY A 63 28.54 -16.83 -6.88
CA GLY A 63 29.01 -18.21 -7.07
C GLY A 63 28.18 -19.36 -6.47
N ALA A 64 27.15 -19.81 -7.19
CA ALA A 64 26.84 -21.25 -7.31
C ALA A 64 25.91 -21.47 -8.51
N ALA A 65 26.43 -22.13 -9.55
CA ALA A 65 25.67 -22.57 -10.71
C ALA A 65 24.62 -23.62 -10.29
N ALA A 66 23.34 -23.30 -10.46
CA ALA A 66 22.24 -24.26 -10.43
C ALA A 66 21.13 -23.80 -11.39
N ALA A 67 20.88 -24.63 -12.41
CA ALA A 67 19.75 -24.68 -13.34
C ALA A 67 18.69 -23.56 -13.26
N GLY A 68 18.82 -22.57 -14.15
CA GLY A 68 17.82 -22.12 -15.14
C GLY A 68 16.33 -21.94 -14.83
N GLY A 69 15.88 -21.96 -13.57
CA GLY A 69 14.48 -21.72 -13.20
C GLY A 69 14.31 -20.30 -12.67
N GLY A 70 13.80 -19.38 -13.49
CA GLY A 70 13.42 -18.05 -13.02
C GLY A 70 12.40 -18.14 -11.87
N PRO A 71 12.36 -17.14 -10.96
CA PRO A 71 11.44 -17.16 -9.83
C PRO A 71 9.99 -17.26 -10.32
N SER A 72 9.26 -18.24 -9.80
CA SER A 72 7.84 -18.44 -10.14
C SER A 72 7.01 -17.19 -9.82
N VAL A 73 5.94 -16.94 -10.58
CA VAL A 73 5.04 -15.79 -10.36
C VAL A 73 4.54 -15.70 -8.91
N PRO A 74 4.10 -16.79 -8.25
CA PRO A 74 3.73 -16.75 -6.84
C PRO A 74 4.84 -16.22 -5.92
N THR A 75 6.10 -16.60 -6.16
CA THR A 75 7.26 -16.15 -5.38
C THR A 75 7.48 -14.65 -5.55
N VAL A 76 7.39 -14.15 -6.79
CA VAL A 76 7.57 -12.71 -7.09
C VAL A 76 6.45 -11.88 -6.46
N THR A 77 5.19 -12.33 -6.58
CA THR A 77 4.05 -11.62 -5.97
C THR A 77 4.15 -11.57 -4.45
N ALA A 78 4.54 -12.67 -3.80
CA ALA A 78 4.73 -12.69 -2.34
C ALA A 78 5.84 -11.72 -1.89
N ALA A 79 6.97 -11.68 -2.61
CA ALA A 79 8.05 -10.76 -2.32
C ALA A 79 7.62 -9.28 -2.50
N ALA A 80 6.87 -8.97 -3.56
CA ALA A 80 6.33 -7.63 -3.80
C ALA A 80 5.34 -7.20 -2.71
N VAL A 81 4.43 -8.08 -2.30
CA VAL A 81 3.50 -7.83 -1.18
C VAL A 81 4.27 -7.54 0.11
N ALA A 82 5.30 -8.34 0.43
CA ALA A 82 6.12 -8.12 1.61
C ALA A 82 6.89 -6.78 1.55
N ALA A 83 7.41 -6.40 0.38
CA ALA A 83 8.08 -5.11 0.20
C ALA A 83 7.13 -3.93 0.41
N LEU A 84 5.91 -4.00 -0.13
CA LEU A 84 4.88 -2.97 0.04
C LEU A 84 4.43 -2.84 1.50
N ARG A 85 4.30 -3.95 2.24
CA ARG A 85 3.98 -3.92 3.68
C ARG A 85 5.08 -3.27 4.52
N ARG A 86 6.35 -3.53 4.20
CA ARG A 86 7.48 -2.83 4.83
C ARG A 86 7.50 -1.35 4.51
N ALA A 87 7.27 -0.97 3.25
CA ALA A 87 7.18 0.44 2.84
C ALA A 87 6.03 1.15 3.58
N ALA A 88 4.85 0.52 3.68
CA ALA A 88 3.73 1.03 4.46
C ALA A 88 4.11 1.24 5.94
N GLY A 89 4.88 0.32 6.53
CA GLY A 89 5.44 0.47 7.87
C GLY A 89 6.31 1.71 8.05
N VAL A 90 7.22 1.95 7.11
CA VAL A 90 8.09 3.14 7.10
C VAL A 90 7.23 4.41 7.00
N TYR A 91 6.30 4.47 6.05
CA TYR A 91 5.43 5.64 5.88
C TYR A 91 4.52 5.89 7.09
N GLY A 92 4.04 4.83 7.74
CA GLY A 92 3.28 4.95 8.99
C GLY A 92 4.11 5.54 10.12
N TYR A 93 5.34 5.07 10.31
CA TYR A 93 6.27 5.65 11.29
C TYR A 93 6.57 7.13 10.99
N LEU A 94 6.80 7.47 9.72
CA LEU A 94 7.01 8.86 9.30
C LEU A 94 5.79 9.73 9.62
N ALA A 95 4.59 9.26 9.30
CA ALA A 95 3.35 10.00 9.49
C ALA A 95 3.03 10.26 10.96
N GLU A 96 3.22 9.26 11.84
CA GLU A 96 2.74 9.32 13.22
C GLU A 96 3.80 9.76 14.23
N GLN A 97 5.08 9.47 13.99
CA GLN A 97 6.15 9.74 14.97
C GLN A 97 7.07 10.85 14.47
N LEU A 98 7.75 10.64 13.34
CA LEU A 98 8.84 11.53 12.93
C LEU A 98 8.36 12.92 12.45
N LEU A 99 7.41 12.98 11.51
CA LEU A 99 7.00 14.24 10.89
C LEU A 99 6.27 15.20 11.83
N PRO A 100 5.42 14.73 12.78
CA PRO A 100 4.85 15.58 13.82
C PRO A 100 5.90 16.18 14.77
N GLU A 101 6.89 15.40 15.22
CA GLU A 101 7.97 15.86 16.09
C GLU A 101 8.82 16.95 15.42
N LEU A 102 9.12 16.77 14.13
CA LEU A 102 9.81 17.78 13.31
C LEU A 102 8.95 19.03 13.09
N GLY A 103 7.62 18.90 13.06
CA GLY A 103 6.68 20.00 12.91
C GLY A 103 6.53 20.87 14.17
N GLY A 104 6.64 20.27 15.36
CA GLY A 104 6.47 20.96 16.64
C GLY A 104 7.52 22.04 16.95
N GLY A 105 8.71 21.97 16.33
CA GLY A 105 9.76 22.98 16.49
C GLY A 105 9.66 24.18 15.53
N ALA A 106 8.85 24.08 14.47
CA ALA A 106 8.76 25.09 13.40
C ALA A 106 7.44 25.90 13.42
N ALA A 107 6.49 25.55 14.28
CA ALA A 107 5.22 26.26 14.44
C ALA A 107 5.37 27.71 14.94
N GLY A 108 6.58 28.13 15.35
CA GLY A 108 6.85 29.48 15.86
C GLY A 108 7.58 30.44 14.92
N GLY A 109 7.99 30.06 13.70
CA GLY A 109 8.85 30.96 12.92
C GLY A 109 8.96 30.66 11.44
N ALA A 110 8.31 31.52 10.65
CA ALA A 110 8.60 31.84 9.26
C ALA A 110 8.54 30.69 8.25
N GLY A 111 7.39 30.55 7.57
CA GLY A 111 7.25 30.46 6.10
C GLY A 111 8.28 29.67 5.28
N GLY A 112 8.89 28.63 5.85
CA GLY A 112 9.85 27.79 5.16
C GLY A 112 9.12 26.90 4.16
N ASP A 113 9.62 26.88 2.93
CA ASP A 113 9.16 26.04 1.83
C ASP A 113 9.31 24.54 2.21
N ARG A 114 8.33 24.01 2.94
CA ARG A 114 8.28 22.60 3.36
C ARG A 114 7.82 21.80 2.15
N PRO A 115 8.65 20.87 1.65
CA PRO A 115 8.25 20.01 0.54
C PRO A 115 7.04 19.14 0.94
N LEU A 116 6.15 18.88 -0.01
CA LEU A 116 4.90 18.14 0.18
C LEU A 116 5.12 16.75 0.80
N GLU A 117 6.26 16.12 0.48
CA GLU A 117 6.66 14.81 0.95
C GLU A 117 6.88 14.75 2.46
N LEU A 118 7.09 15.91 3.10
CA LEU A 118 7.23 16.01 4.55
C LEU A 118 5.90 16.27 5.25
N LEU A 119 4.76 16.31 4.56
CA LEU A 119 3.46 16.42 5.22
C LEU A 119 3.04 15.07 5.81
N PRO A 120 2.58 15.00 7.08
CA PRO A 120 2.07 13.77 7.67
C PRO A 120 0.95 13.11 6.83
N ALA A 121 0.06 13.92 6.26
CA ALA A 121 -1.02 13.45 5.38
C ALA A 121 -0.49 12.81 4.08
N ALA A 122 0.59 13.35 3.50
CA ALA A 122 1.22 12.75 2.32
C ALA A 122 1.86 11.39 2.66
N ALA A 123 2.49 11.27 3.83
CA ALA A 123 3.02 9.99 4.32
C ALA A 123 1.90 8.97 4.56
N ARG A 124 0.76 9.37 5.15
CA ARG A 124 -0.43 8.49 5.29
C ARG A 124 -1.00 8.06 3.94
N CYS A 125 -1.07 8.97 2.96
CA CYS A 125 -1.48 8.65 1.60
C CYS A 125 -0.58 7.54 1.01
N MET A 126 0.74 7.67 1.15
CA MET A 126 1.69 6.67 0.65
C MET A 126 1.59 5.34 1.40
N GLN A 127 1.38 5.36 2.71
CA GLN A 127 1.11 4.17 3.52
C GLN A 127 -0.13 3.42 3.00
N ALA A 128 -1.26 4.12 2.88
CA ALA A 128 -2.52 3.55 2.41
C ALA A 128 -2.41 3.03 0.97
N LEU A 129 -1.71 3.75 0.09
CA LEU A 129 -1.44 3.31 -1.28
C LEU A 129 -0.59 2.03 -1.31
N CYS A 130 0.46 1.94 -0.51
CA CYS A 130 1.28 0.72 -0.45
C CYS A 130 0.45 -0.50 -0.01
N LEU A 131 -0.43 -0.33 0.99
CA LEU A 131 -1.33 -1.39 1.42
C LEU A 131 -2.36 -1.74 0.34
N ALA A 132 -2.96 -0.75 -0.31
CA ALA A 132 -3.90 -0.97 -1.41
C ALA A 132 -3.29 -1.82 -2.53
N GLU A 133 -2.06 -1.50 -2.94
CA GLU A 133 -1.32 -2.23 -3.96
C GLU A 133 -0.98 -3.66 -3.50
N ALA A 134 -0.59 -3.83 -2.22
CA ALA A 134 -0.34 -5.15 -1.65
C ALA A 134 -1.61 -6.02 -1.66
N GLN A 135 -2.76 -5.42 -1.31
CA GLN A 135 -4.06 -6.07 -1.34
C GLN A 135 -4.49 -6.42 -2.78
N ALA A 136 -4.24 -5.54 -3.75
CA ALA A 136 -4.52 -5.78 -5.17
C ALA A 136 -3.70 -6.97 -5.71
N LEU A 137 -2.42 -7.07 -5.35
CA LEU A 137 -1.56 -8.21 -5.68
C LEU A 137 -2.06 -9.51 -5.06
N MET A 138 -2.54 -9.47 -3.81
CA MET A 138 -3.17 -10.64 -3.19
C MET A 138 -4.44 -11.08 -3.91
N ALA A 139 -5.28 -10.14 -4.35
CA ALA A 139 -6.48 -10.44 -5.15
C ALA A 139 -6.11 -11.10 -6.50
N ALA A 140 -5.08 -10.57 -7.18
CA ALA A 140 -4.58 -11.17 -8.42
C ALA A 140 -4.01 -12.59 -8.19
N ALA A 141 -3.26 -12.80 -7.11
CA ALA A 141 -2.75 -14.12 -6.74
C ALA A 141 -3.87 -15.10 -6.39
N ALA A 142 -4.94 -14.65 -5.73
CA ALA A 142 -6.13 -15.46 -5.45
C ALA A 142 -6.84 -15.90 -6.74
N ALA A 143 -6.99 -15.00 -7.70
CA ALA A 143 -7.54 -15.33 -9.02
C ALA A 143 -6.68 -16.37 -9.77
N ALA A 144 -5.35 -16.17 -9.80
CA ALA A 144 -4.42 -17.10 -10.43
C ALA A 144 -4.41 -18.50 -9.78
N LYS A 145 -4.73 -18.59 -8.49
CA LYS A 145 -4.88 -19.85 -7.75
C LYS A 145 -6.26 -20.49 -7.92
N GLY A 146 -7.16 -19.89 -8.70
CA GLY A 146 -8.52 -20.40 -8.88
C GLY A 146 -9.38 -20.32 -7.61
N MET A 147 -9.13 -19.35 -6.72
CA MET A 147 -9.97 -19.15 -5.55
C MET A 147 -11.41 -18.79 -5.95
N SER A 148 -12.38 -19.02 -5.06
CA SER A 148 -13.79 -18.74 -5.34
C SER A 148 -14.05 -17.26 -5.67
N ALA A 149 -15.05 -17.00 -6.51
CA ALA A 149 -15.47 -15.64 -6.86
C ALA A 149 -15.81 -14.81 -5.61
N ALA A 150 -16.47 -15.40 -4.61
CA ALA A 150 -16.74 -14.76 -3.31
C ALA A 150 -15.46 -14.28 -2.60
N THR A 151 -14.40 -15.10 -2.60
CA THR A 151 -13.12 -14.71 -2.01
C THR A 151 -12.46 -13.58 -2.79
N GLN A 152 -12.44 -13.70 -4.13
CA GLN A 152 -11.88 -12.67 -5.00
C GLN A 152 -12.62 -11.34 -4.86
N ARG A 153 -13.95 -11.37 -4.80
CA ARG A 153 -14.81 -10.22 -4.53
C ARG A 153 -14.44 -9.53 -3.23
N ALA A 154 -14.37 -10.28 -2.12
CA ALA A 154 -14.03 -9.72 -0.81
C ALA A 154 -12.61 -9.10 -0.80
N LEU A 155 -11.64 -9.70 -1.50
CA LEU A 155 -10.29 -9.14 -1.62
C LEU A 155 -10.27 -7.84 -2.43
N HIS A 156 -11.00 -7.77 -3.55
CA HIS A 156 -11.14 -6.55 -4.33
C HIS A 156 -11.88 -5.44 -3.57
N ALA A 157 -12.94 -5.78 -2.84
CA ALA A 157 -13.61 -4.87 -1.92
C ALA A 157 -12.64 -4.31 -0.87
N GLY A 158 -11.77 -5.15 -0.30
CA GLY A 158 -10.70 -4.72 0.59
C GLY A 158 -9.72 -3.73 -0.05
N ALA A 159 -9.37 -3.92 -1.33
CA ALA A 159 -8.52 -2.98 -2.06
C ALA A 159 -9.23 -1.63 -2.25
N VAL A 160 -10.54 -1.62 -2.52
CA VAL A 160 -11.34 -0.39 -2.64
C VAL A 160 -11.30 0.41 -1.33
N VAL A 161 -11.49 -0.23 -0.17
CA VAL A 161 -11.41 0.44 1.14
C VAL A 161 -10.07 1.15 1.33
N LEU A 162 -8.96 0.47 1.03
CA LEU A 162 -7.62 1.04 1.17
C LEU A 162 -7.36 2.18 0.18
N LEU A 163 -7.85 2.07 -1.06
CA LEU A 163 -7.74 3.14 -2.08
C LEU A 163 -8.55 4.38 -1.70
N ARG A 164 -9.72 4.21 -1.08
CA ARG A 164 -10.52 5.33 -0.56
C ARG A 164 -9.82 6.03 0.60
N SER A 165 -9.22 5.26 1.52
CA SER A 165 -8.37 5.83 2.58
C SER A 165 -7.18 6.60 2.01
N ALA A 166 -6.53 6.11 0.96
CA ALA A 166 -5.46 6.83 0.27
C ALA A 166 -5.97 8.12 -0.39
N GLU A 167 -7.15 8.08 -1.03
CA GLU A 167 -7.80 9.25 -1.63
C GLU A 167 -8.15 10.33 -0.59
N GLU A 168 -8.66 9.93 0.58
CA GLU A 168 -8.94 10.83 1.70
C GLU A 168 -7.66 11.50 2.23
N ALA A 169 -6.60 10.71 2.48
CA ALA A 169 -5.32 11.23 2.91
C ALA A 169 -4.66 12.14 1.86
N ALA A 170 -4.85 11.84 0.57
CA ALA A 170 -4.39 12.70 -0.52
C ALA A 170 -5.13 14.05 -0.53
N ARG A 171 -6.45 14.07 -0.31
CA ARG A 171 -7.22 15.33 -0.20
C ARG A 171 -6.80 16.13 1.02
N GLU A 172 -6.53 15.48 2.15
CA GLU A 172 -5.99 16.13 3.34
C GLU A 172 -4.61 16.76 3.05
N ALA A 173 -3.73 16.02 2.37
CA ALA A 173 -2.42 16.53 1.96
C ALA A 173 -2.54 17.73 1.00
N ALA A 174 -3.51 17.70 0.08
CA ALA A 174 -3.79 18.81 -0.83
C ALA A 174 -4.31 20.04 -0.06
N ALA A 175 -5.15 19.85 0.96
CA ALA A 175 -5.63 20.95 1.81
C ALA A 175 -4.54 21.56 2.69
N ALA A 176 -3.56 20.75 3.11
CA ALA A 176 -2.40 21.18 3.90
C ALA A 176 -1.21 21.67 3.04
N ALA A 177 -1.33 21.62 1.71
CA ALA A 177 -0.26 21.99 0.79
C ALA A 177 0.05 23.49 0.87
N PRO A 178 1.33 23.89 0.85
CA PRO A 178 1.68 25.31 0.81
C PRO A 178 1.26 25.94 -0.53
N PRO A 179 0.96 27.25 -0.56
CA PRO A 179 0.66 27.96 -1.79
C PRO A 179 1.77 27.78 -2.83
N GLY A 180 1.42 27.39 -4.06
CA GLY A 180 2.38 27.23 -5.17
C GLY A 180 2.93 25.82 -5.36
N LEU A 181 2.64 24.88 -4.44
CA LEU A 181 3.00 23.46 -4.59
C LEU A 181 1.74 22.59 -4.39
N PRO A 182 0.77 22.58 -5.32
CA PRO A 182 -0.41 21.74 -5.18
C PRO A 182 -0.05 20.26 -5.32
N LEU A 183 -0.84 19.40 -4.67
CA LEU A 183 -0.77 17.96 -4.91
C LEU A 183 -1.12 17.68 -6.38
N SER A 184 -0.49 16.65 -6.96
CA SER A 184 -0.76 16.27 -8.34
C SER A 184 -2.20 15.79 -8.54
N ASP A 185 -2.98 16.48 -9.37
CA ASP A 185 -4.32 16.04 -9.80
C ASP A 185 -4.29 14.65 -10.44
N ARG A 186 -3.17 14.30 -11.09
CA ARG A 186 -2.94 12.96 -11.65
C ARG A 186 -3.03 11.89 -10.55
N LEU A 187 -2.45 12.13 -9.37
CA LEU A 187 -2.52 11.15 -8.28
C LEU A 187 -3.98 10.88 -7.85
N LEU A 188 -4.76 11.93 -7.59
CA LEU A 188 -6.16 11.81 -7.18
C LEU A 188 -6.99 11.07 -8.24
N ARG A 189 -6.80 11.43 -9.52
CA ARG A 189 -7.47 10.80 -10.64
C ARG A 189 -7.12 9.32 -10.77
N LEU A 190 -5.85 8.95 -10.59
CA LEU A 190 -5.41 7.55 -10.67
C LEU A 190 -5.85 6.73 -9.46
N LEU A 191 -5.91 7.31 -8.26
CA LEU A 191 -6.52 6.66 -7.09
C LEU A 191 -7.99 6.35 -7.34
N ALA A 192 -8.75 7.33 -7.85
CA ALA A 192 -10.15 7.16 -8.19
C ALA A 192 -10.36 6.13 -9.32
N ALA A 193 -9.49 6.13 -10.34
CA ALA A 193 -9.52 5.14 -11.42
C ALA A 193 -9.26 3.72 -10.91
N SER A 194 -8.26 3.57 -10.03
CA SER A 194 -7.90 2.28 -9.42
C SER A 194 -9.04 1.75 -8.53
N ALA A 195 -9.66 2.63 -7.74
CA ALA A 195 -10.81 2.27 -6.90
C ALA A 195 -11.97 1.78 -7.77
N ALA A 196 -12.31 2.52 -8.84
CA ALA A 196 -13.35 2.12 -9.79
C ALA A 196 -13.04 0.79 -10.48
N ALA A 197 -11.79 0.55 -10.86
CA ALA A 197 -11.36 -0.71 -11.47
C ALA A 197 -11.53 -1.91 -10.52
N HIS A 198 -11.15 -1.76 -9.24
CA HIS A 198 -11.34 -2.81 -8.25
C HIS A 198 -12.81 -3.01 -7.86
N SER A 199 -13.61 -1.94 -7.76
CA SER A 199 -15.06 -2.06 -7.61
C SER A 199 -15.68 -2.83 -8.79
N ALA A 200 -15.26 -2.54 -10.03
CA ALA A 200 -15.73 -3.29 -11.20
C ALA A 200 -15.35 -4.77 -11.14
N ARG A 201 -14.13 -5.10 -10.68
CA ARG A 201 -13.72 -6.51 -10.48
C ARG A 201 -14.56 -7.21 -9.41
N ALA A 202 -14.90 -6.50 -8.33
CA ALA A 202 -15.79 -7.02 -7.31
C ALA A 202 -17.19 -7.32 -7.88
N HIS A 203 -17.76 -6.40 -8.67
CA HIS A 203 -19.05 -6.61 -9.35
C HIS A 203 -18.98 -7.76 -10.36
N HIS A 204 -17.88 -7.92 -11.09
CA HIS A 204 -17.70 -9.06 -11.99
C HIS A 204 -17.69 -10.39 -11.22
N CYS A 205 -16.99 -10.46 -10.09
CA CYS A 205 -17.00 -11.66 -9.23
C CYS A 205 -18.40 -11.92 -8.66
N MET A 206 -19.12 -10.89 -8.23
CA MET A 206 -20.50 -11.01 -7.75
C MET A 206 -21.43 -11.51 -8.85
N ALA A 207 -21.28 -11.03 -10.09
CA ALA A 207 -22.06 -11.52 -11.22
C ALA A 207 -21.85 -13.01 -11.47
N LEU A 208 -20.62 -13.51 -11.31
CA LEU A 208 -20.31 -14.94 -11.41
C LEU A 208 -20.95 -15.76 -10.27
N GLU A 209 -20.94 -15.23 -9.04
CA GLU A 209 -21.65 -15.84 -7.90
C GLU A 209 -23.15 -15.97 -8.18
N ARG A 210 -23.79 -14.85 -8.58
CA ARG A 210 -25.23 -14.78 -8.88
C ARG A 210 -25.63 -15.62 -10.08
N GLN A 211 -24.80 -15.68 -11.12
CA GLN A 211 -25.02 -16.57 -12.25
C GLN A 211 -25.05 -18.04 -11.81
N LYS A 212 -24.10 -18.45 -10.95
CA LYS A 212 -24.05 -19.82 -10.41
C LYS A 212 -25.26 -20.15 -9.53
N GLU A 213 -25.77 -19.17 -8.81
CA GLU A 213 -26.98 -19.27 -7.99
C GLU A 213 -28.28 -19.20 -8.81
N MET A 214 -28.18 -19.04 -10.14
CA MET A 214 -29.30 -18.83 -11.06
C MET A 214 -30.11 -17.56 -10.75
N GLU A 215 -29.53 -16.58 -10.06
CA GLU A 215 -30.08 -15.25 -9.80
C GLU A 215 -29.70 -14.30 -10.95
N LEU A 216 -30.14 -14.64 -12.16
CA LEU A 216 -29.71 -13.98 -13.41
C LEU A 216 -30.09 -12.50 -13.49
N GLY A 217 -31.19 -12.08 -12.84
CA GLY A 217 -31.55 -10.67 -12.72
C GLY A 217 -30.49 -9.85 -11.97
N GLU A 218 -29.99 -10.36 -10.85
CA GLU A 218 -28.91 -9.70 -10.10
C GLU A 218 -27.57 -9.77 -10.84
N ALA A 219 -27.27 -10.91 -11.48
CA ALA A 219 -26.04 -11.08 -12.24
C ALA A 219 -25.94 -10.06 -13.40
N GLU A 220 -27.04 -9.80 -14.10
CA GLU A 220 -27.11 -8.79 -15.19
C GLU A 220 -26.85 -7.38 -14.65
N ALA A 221 -27.54 -6.98 -13.58
CA ALA A 221 -27.33 -5.67 -12.94
C ALA A 221 -25.89 -5.47 -12.45
N CYS A 222 -25.25 -6.53 -11.94
CA CYS A 222 -23.84 -6.50 -11.56
C CYS A 222 -22.90 -6.30 -12.77
N CYS A 223 -23.20 -6.94 -13.90
CA CYS A 223 -22.42 -6.78 -15.13
C CYS A 223 -22.54 -5.36 -15.70
N GLU A 224 -23.73 -4.78 -15.70
CA GLU A 224 -23.95 -3.39 -16.13
C GLU A 224 -23.18 -2.40 -15.26
N GLU A 225 -23.24 -2.56 -13.94
CA GLU A 225 -22.48 -1.71 -13.02
C GLU A 225 -20.97 -1.88 -13.18
N CYS A 226 -20.49 -3.12 -13.41
CA CYS A 226 -19.10 -3.39 -13.78
C CYS A 226 -18.67 -2.61 -15.02
N GLN A 227 -19.48 -2.61 -16.09
CA GLN A 227 -19.19 -1.85 -17.31
C GLN A 227 -19.16 -0.34 -17.04
N ARG A 228 -20.15 0.20 -16.33
CA ARG A 228 -20.23 1.63 -15.97
C ARG A 228 -18.99 2.09 -15.20
N LEU A 229 -18.53 1.29 -14.24
CA LEU A 229 -17.33 1.57 -13.46
C LEU A 229 -16.06 1.51 -14.31
N LEU A 230 -15.94 0.55 -15.23
CA LEU A 230 -14.80 0.44 -16.15
C LEU A 230 -14.73 1.61 -17.13
N GLU A 231 -15.85 2.05 -17.67
CA GLU A 231 -15.91 3.25 -18.49
C GLU A 231 -15.48 4.48 -17.71
N GLY A 232 -15.97 4.62 -16.47
CA GLY A 232 -15.54 5.68 -15.57
C GLY A 232 -14.04 5.64 -15.29
N ALA A 233 -13.46 4.45 -15.08
CA ALA A 233 -12.03 4.29 -14.88
C ALA A 233 -11.24 4.66 -16.14
N LEU A 234 -11.67 4.22 -17.32
CA LEU A 234 -11.04 4.54 -18.61
C LEU A 234 -11.02 6.04 -18.89
N ARG A 235 -12.10 6.77 -18.58
CA ARG A 235 -12.16 8.24 -18.72
C ARG A 235 -11.15 8.98 -17.84
N ARG A 236 -10.62 8.33 -16.80
CA ARG A 236 -9.64 8.89 -15.88
C ARG A 236 -8.19 8.55 -16.28
N VAL A 237 -7.97 7.65 -17.22
CA VAL A 237 -6.63 7.30 -17.72
C VAL A 237 -6.30 8.21 -18.91
N ASP A 238 -5.21 8.94 -18.82
CA ASP A 238 -4.74 9.85 -19.87
C ASP A 238 -3.86 9.13 -20.90
N ARG A 239 -3.64 9.78 -22.04
CA ARG A 239 -2.69 9.29 -23.08
C ARG A 239 -1.23 9.25 -22.61
N THR A 240 -0.88 9.95 -21.54
CA THR A 240 0.46 9.98 -20.95
C THR A 240 0.67 8.87 -19.91
N ASP A 241 -0.41 8.17 -19.52
CA ASP A 241 -0.33 7.01 -18.65
C ASP A 241 0.14 5.78 -19.45
N PRO A 242 0.72 4.76 -18.79
CA PRO A 242 1.18 3.56 -19.48
C PRO A 242 0.03 2.87 -20.24
N ALA A 243 0.24 2.55 -21.52
CA ALA A 243 -0.78 1.93 -22.39
C ALA A 243 -1.39 0.66 -21.78
N SER A 244 -0.57 -0.12 -21.07
CA SER A 244 -0.98 -1.33 -20.34
C SER A 244 -2.15 -1.12 -19.37
N TRP A 245 -2.35 0.09 -18.83
CA TRP A 245 -3.45 0.39 -17.93
C TRP A 245 -4.78 0.42 -18.68
N ALA A 246 -4.83 1.15 -19.79
CA ALA A 246 -6.01 1.20 -20.64
C ALA A 246 -6.31 -0.17 -21.26
N GLU A 247 -5.28 -0.91 -21.68
CA GLU A 247 -5.40 -2.27 -22.20
C GLU A 247 -5.98 -3.24 -21.17
N GLY A 248 -5.49 -3.21 -19.93
CA GLY A 248 -6.01 -4.04 -18.84
C GLY A 248 -7.47 -3.76 -18.53
N LEU A 249 -7.88 -2.49 -18.53
CA LEU A 249 -9.29 -2.09 -18.34
C LEU A 249 -10.18 -2.54 -19.50
N LYS A 250 -9.72 -2.41 -20.75
CA LYS A 250 -10.45 -2.88 -21.94
C LYS A 250 -10.57 -4.40 -22.00
N ALA A 251 -9.54 -5.12 -21.59
CA ALA A 251 -9.58 -6.58 -21.49
C ALA A 251 -10.64 -7.01 -20.46
N GLN A 252 -10.69 -6.33 -19.31
CA GLN A 252 -11.72 -6.57 -18.31
C GLN A 252 -13.13 -6.21 -18.81
N GLN A 253 -13.27 -5.10 -19.55
CA GLN A 253 -14.54 -4.70 -20.15
C GLN A 253 -15.03 -5.75 -21.14
N THR A 254 -14.13 -6.29 -21.96
CA THR A 254 -14.43 -7.39 -22.90
C THR A 254 -14.93 -8.64 -22.16
N SER A 255 -14.28 -9.01 -21.05
CA SER A 255 -14.71 -10.14 -20.21
C SER A 255 -16.10 -9.91 -19.63
N ALA A 256 -16.35 -8.72 -19.07
CA ALA A 256 -17.64 -8.34 -18.51
C ALA A 256 -18.76 -8.35 -19.56
N SER A 257 -18.51 -7.84 -20.78
CA SER A 257 -19.48 -7.85 -21.87
C SER A 257 -19.85 -9.26 -22.33
N ARG A 258 -18.90 -10.20 -22.33
CA ARG A 258 -19.18 -11.61 -22.65
C ARG A 258 -20.09 -12.24 -21.59
N LEU A 259 -19.80 -12.00 -20.31
CA LEU A 259 -20.63 -12.49 -19.21
C LEU A 259 -22.03 -11.89 -19.27
N LEU A 260 -22.14 -10.57 -19.49
CA LEU A 260 -23.40 -9.85 -19.64
C LEU A 260 -24.26 -10.48 -20.75
N ALA A 261 -23.69 -10.70 -21.93
CA ALA A 261 -24.41 -11.28 -23.06
C ALA A 261 -24.94 -12.69 -22.75
N ALA A 262 -24.14 -13.52 -22.06
CA ALA A 262 -24.56 -14.86 -21.65
C ALA A 262 -25.70 -14.81 -20.62
N VAL A 263 -25.53 -14.04 -19.53
CA VAL A 263 -26.53 -13.87 -18.48
C VAL A 263 -27.82 -13.30 -19.02
N HIS A 264 -27.75 -12.28 -19.88
CA HIS A 264 -28.91 -11.65 -20.49
C HIS A 264 -29.70 -12.61 -21.37
N LYS A 265 -29.01 -13.40 -22.20
CA LYS A 265 -29.62 -14.44 -23.02
C LYS A 265 -30.36 -15.47 -22.16
N ASP A 266 -29.73 -15.95 -21.09
CA ASP A 266 -30.33 -16.97 -20.21
C ASP A 266 -31.46 -16.38 -19.37
N ARG A 267 -31.36 -15.11 -18.95
CA ARG A 267 -32.42 -14.42 -18.22
C ARG A 267 -33.66 -14.27 -19.08
N LEU A 268 -33.54 -13.76 -20.31
CA LEU A 268 -34.70 -13.54 -21.18
C LEU A 268 -35.19 -14.81 -21.87
N GLY A 269 -34.31 -15.78 -22.11
CA GLY A 269 -34.65 -17.01 -22.82
C GLY A 269 -35.15 -18.14 -21.92
N VAL A 270 -34.77 -18.15 -20.64
CA VAL A 270 -35.03 -19.29 -19.74
C VAL A 270 -35.80 -18.88 -18.49
N THR A 271 -35.32 -17.89 -17.74
CA THR A 271 -35.82 -17.65 -16.36
C THR A 271 -36.82 -16.51 -16.23
N TYR A 272 -36.82 -15.56 -17.17
CA TYR A 272 -37.65 -14.35 -17.18
C TYR A 272 -37.60 -13.53 -15.87
N GLN A 273 -36.47 -13.57 -15.16
CA GLN A 273 -36.31 -12.82 -13.91
C GLN A 273 -36.31 -11.31 -14.18
N SER A 274 -36.91 -10.55 -13.26
CA SER A 274 -36.88 -9.10 -13.28
C SER A 274 -35.49 -8.57 -12.90
N LEU A 275 -35.15 -7.38 -13.40
CA LEU A 275 -33.94 -6.68 -12.98
C LEU A 275 -34.19 -6.00 -11.62
N PRO A 276 -33.25 -6.09 -10.66
CA PRO A 276 -33.36 -5.38 -9.40
C PRO A 276 -33.31 -3.86 -9.63
N LYS A 277 -34.04 -3.10 -8.82
CA LYS A 277 -34.03 -1.62 -8.90
C LYS A 277 -32.71 -1.02 -8.46
N LEU A 278 -32.03 -1.68 -7.52
CA LEU A 278 -30.76 -1.26 -6.97
C LEU A 278 -29.77 -2.39 -7.19
N THR A 279 -28.63 -2.08 -7.80
CA THR A 279 -27.55 -3.04 -7.96
C THR A 279 -27.04 -3.46 -6.57
N PRO A 280 -26.85 -4.77 -6.31
CA PRO A 280 -26.27 -5.20 -5.04
C PRO A 280 -24.88 -4.59 -4.84
N ASP A 281 -24.51 -4.30 -3.60
CA ASP A 281 -23.22 -3.72 -3.28
C ASP A 281 -22.12 -4.80 -3.27
N ALA A 282 -21.32 -4.84 -4.34
CA ALA A 282 -20.21 -5.80 -4.45
C ALA A 282 -19.07 -5.52 -3.47
N THR A 283 -19.03 -4.31 -2.90
CA THR A 283 -18.00 -3.88 -1.96
C THR A 283 -18.37 -4.15 -0.50
N ALA A 284 -19.58 -4.67 -0.26
CA ALA A 284 -19.99 -5.15 1.05
C ALA A 284 -19.10 -6.32 1.53
N ASN A 285 -18.82 -6.35 2.83
CA ASN A 285 -17.97 -7.34 3.49
C ASN A 285 -16.53 -7.42 2.94
N PRO A 286 -15.77 -6.29 2.97
CA PRO A 286 -14.40 -6.26 2.48
C PRO A 286 -13.48 -7.13 3.34
N ALA A 287 -12.59 -7.89 2.69
CA ALA A 287 -11.55 -8.67 3.34
C ALA A 287 -10.19 -8.00 3.20
N VAL A 288 -9.83 -7.12 4.14
CA VAL A 288 -8.48 -6.54 4.22
C VAL A 288 -7.53 -7.58 4.83
N ARG A 289 -6.55 -8.04 4.06
CA ARG A 289 -5.61 -9.11 4.45
C ARG A 289 -4.16 -8.63 4.58
N VAL A 290 -3.95 -7.34 4.37
CA VAL A 290 -2.64 -6.69 4.46
C VAL A 290 -2.61 -5.74 5.64
N ALA A 291 -1.47 -5.70 6.30
CA ALA A 291 -1.18 -4.77 7.39
C ALA A 291 0.25 -4.24 7.21
N PRO A 292 0.54 -3.01 7.66
CA PRO A 292 1.90 -2.49 7.63
C PRO A 292 2.79 -3.34 8.54
N ASP A 293 4.02 -3.61 8.10
CA ASP A 293 4.99 -4.24 8.99
C ASP A 293 5.50 -3.19 9.97
N PRO A 294 5.57 -3.48 11.28
CA PRO A 294 6.01 -2.49 12.25
C PRO A 294 7.45 -2.07 11.97
N PHE A 295 7.64 -0.80 11.61
CA PHE A 295 8.96 -0.22 11.41
C PHE A 295 9.50 0.31 12.74
N ARG A 296 10.69 -0.14 13.12
CA ARG A 296 11.46 0.41 14.23
C ARG A 296 12.80 0.86 13.67
N PRO A 297 13.10 2.16 13.64
CA PRO A 297 14.42 2.60 13.20
C PRO A 297 15.49 1.99 14.11
N ALA A 298 16.57 1.51 13.49
CA ALA A 298 17.73 1.12 14.27
C ALA A 298 18.25 2.35 15.01
N ALA A 299 18.62 2.18 16.29
CA ALA A 299 19.23 3.25 17.06
C ALA A 299 20.48 3.74 16.31
N VAL A 300 20.44 4.99 15.85
CA VAL A 300 21.59 5.62 15.21
C VAL A 300 22.63 5.78 16.29
N ARG A 301 23.65 4.91 16.29
CA ARG A 301 24.83 5.15 17.13
C ARG A 301 25.51 6.39 16.56
N PRO A 302 25.70 7.46 17.35
CA PRO A 302 26.49 8.59 16.90
C PRO A 302 27.85 8.05 16.46
N LEU A 303 28.36 8.51 15.32
CA LEU A 303 29.72 8.14 14.90
C LEU A 303 30.65 8.44 16.06
N ALA A 304 31.42 7.44 16.48
CA ALA A 304 32.47 7.67 17.46
C ALA A 304 33.36 8.79 16.91
N PRO A 305 33.67 9.82 17.71
CA PRO A 305 34.55 10.89 17.27
C PRO A 305 35.86 10.26 16.78
N THR A 306 36.30 10.63 15.58
CA THR A 306 37.56 10.09 15.06
C THR A 306 38.70 10.58 15.96
N ALA A 307 39.75 9.76 16.13
CA ALA A 307 40.89 10.11 16.99
C ALA A 307 41.59 11.44 16.60
N GLU A 308 41.37 11.92 15.38
CA GLU A 308 41.78 13.25 14.90
C GLU A 308 40.95 14.39 15.49
N GLN A 309 39.64 14.21 15.63
CA GLN A 309 38.73 15.18 16.26
C GLN A 309 38.97 15.29 17.77
N ALA A 310 39.54 14.26 18.40
CA ALA A 310 39.94 14.30 19.81
C ALA A 310 41.23 15.11 20.06
N LYS A 311 42.07 15.32 19.03
CA LYS A 311 43.34 16.08 19.15
C LYS A 311 43.21 17.54 18.72
N SER A 312 42.31 17.83 17.79
CA SER A 312 41.89 19.19 17.49
C SER A 312 40.98 19.67 18.63
N GLY A 313 41.52 20.43 19.57
CA GLY A 313 40.79 21.12 20.64
C GLY A 313 39.80 22.17 20.15
N CYS A 314 39.05 21.90 19.08
CA CYS A 314 37.91 22.71 18.67
C CYS A 314 36.79 22.52 19.68
N ALA A 315 36.81 23.39 20.69
CA ALA A 315 35.68 23.74 21.52
C ALA A 315 34.55 24.39 20.68
N LEU A 316 33.99 23.66 19.72
CA LEU A 316 32.64 23.90 19.24
C LEU A 316 31.70 23.37 20.33
N ILE A 317 31.68 24.10 21.46
CA ILE A 317 30.60 24.01 22.41
C ILE A 317 29.38 24.52 21.65
N CYS A 318 28.59 23.60 21.08
CA CYS A 318 27.25 23.89 20.62
C CYS A 318 26.44 24.32 21.86
N HIS A 319 26.50 25.60 22.20
CA HIS A 319 25.73 26.24 23.26
C HIS A 319 24.24 26.37 22.89
N THR A 320 23.80 25.83 21.75
CA THR A 320 22.37 25.76 21.43
C THR A 320 21.68 24.69 22.28
N PRO A 321 20.65 25.05 23.08
CA PRO A 321 19.97 24.13 24.00
C PRO A 321 19.36 22.89 23.31
N CYS A 322 19.17 22.94 21.99
CA CYS A 322 18.65 21.84 21.18
C CYS A 322 19.56 20.59 21.16
N CYS A 323 20.90 20.77 21.10
CA CYS A 323 21.83 19.63 21.07
C CYS A 323 21.89 18.89 22.43
N ARG A 324 21.67 19.62 23.53
CA ARG A 324 21.69 19.05 24.89
C ARG A 324 20.44 18.22 25.19
N ALA A 325 19.29 18.61 24.63
CA ALA A 325 18.03 17.88 24.76
C ALA A 325 18.06 16.54 24.00
N LEU A 326 18.57 16.55 22.76
CA LEU A 326 18.73 15.34 21.94
C LEU A 326 19.73 14.34 22.56
N TRP A 327 20.82 14.82 23.16
CA TRP A 327 21.77 13.94 23.85
C TRP A 327 21.17 13.32 25.14
N ARG A 328 20.42 14.10 25.93
CA ARG A 328 19.78 13.58 27.16
C ARG A 328 18.65 12.59 26.86
N ALA A 329 17.88 12.79 25.79
CA ALA A 329 16.83 11.86 25.38
C ALA A 329 17.41 10.52 24.86
N ALA A 330 18.62 10.54 24.29
CA ALA A 330 19.26 9.36 23.70
C ALA A 330 20.11 8.52 24.69
N SER A 331 20.21 8.92 25.97
CA SER A 331 21.00 8.19 26.97
C SER A 331 20.31 8.17 28.34
N PRO A 332 19.34 7.26 28.57
CA PRO A 332 18.71 7.11 29.89
C PRO A 332 19.61 6.43 30.94
N ALA A 333 20.87 6.11 30.63
CA ALA A 333 21.71 5.22 31.44
C ALA A 333 22.87 5.89 32.20
N PHE A 334 22.94 7.22 32.27
CA PHE A 334 23.93 7.90 33.13
C PHE A 334 23.27 8.52 34.36
N VAL A 335 22.85 7.67 35.28
CA VAL A 335 22.60 8.04 36.68
C VAL A 335 23.97 8.15 37.32
N GLY A 336 24.47 9.37 37.47
CA GLY A 336 25.67 9.63 38.26
C GLY A 336 25.45 9.22 39.72
N PRO A 337 26.49 8.75 40.43
CA PRO A 337 26.38 8.39 41.84
C PRO A 337 25.93 9.62 42.64
N GLY A 338 24.88 9.43 43.44
CA GLY A 338 24.25 10.48 44.22
C GLY A 338 25.23 11.18 45.15
N ALA A 339 25.29 12.50 45.03
CA ALA A 339 25.68 13.34 46.14
C ALA A 339 24.52 13.31 47.13
N GLY A 340 24.77 12.76 48.32
CA GLY A 340 23.86 12.86 49.45
C GLY A 340 23.75 14.30 49.90
N GLU A 341 22.55 14.86 49.78
CA GLU A 341 22.13 16.02 50.55
C GLU A 341 21.08 15.51 51.54
N ASP A 342 21.46 15.52 52.82
CA ASP A 342 20.55 15.40 53.95
C ASP A 342 19.72 16.69 54.08
N PRO A 343 18.38 16.62 54.15
CA PRO A 343 17.59 17.68 54.74
C PRO A 343 17.07 17.24 56.11
N SER A 344 17.85 17.56 57.14
CA SER A 344 17.31 17.83 58.48
C SER A 344 16.58 19.16 58.41
N GLY A 345 15.26 19.17 58.59
CA GLY A 345 14.49 20.40 58.60
C GLY A 345 13.00 20.18 58.84
N ASP A 346 12.66 19.93 60.10
CA ASP A 346 11.32 20.08 60.66
C ASP A 346 10.64 21.37 60.20
N SER A 347 9.35 21.29 59.84
CA SER A 347 8.35 22.30 60.19
C SER A 347 6.94 21.78 59.88
N ALA A 348 6.20 21.53 60.95
CA ALA A 348 4.76 21.36 61.00
C ALA A 348 4.01 22.45 60.24
N TRP A 349 2.80 22.17 59.74
CA TRP A 349 1.56 22.94 60.00
C TRP A 349 0.36 22.12 59.46
N SER A 350 -0.54 21.73 60.36
CA SER A 350 -1.85 21.14 60.06
C SER A 350 -2.89 22.23 59.77
N ARG A 351 -3.73 22.02 58.76
CA ARG A 351 -5.20 21.88 58.82
C ARG A 351 -5.79 21.87 57.42
#